data_AF-A0A1P8WX55-F1
#
_entry.id   AF-A0A1P8WX55-F1
#
_cell.length_a   1.000
_cell.length_b   1.000
_cell.length_c   1.000
_cell.angle_alpha   90.00
_cell.angle_beta   90.00
_cell.angle_gamma   90.00
#
_symmetry.space_group_name_H-M   'P 1'
#
loop_
_entity.id
_entity.type
_entity.pdbx_description
1 polymer ?
#
loop_
_entity_poly.entity_id
_entity_poly.type
_entity_poly.pdbx_seq_one_letter_code
_entity_poly.pdbx_strand_id
1 'polypeptide(L)'
;MLNQRLSGAKKIASELHQAEDAIDEAMIRIANLAATLPTVRRDTNMSAIVGQEAMAKVAHALAAAGDVRQLLTDAHLALSVTQKEVGLGTRMFGAGVKPASATLDEGSNDLVAAAPLAKAG
;
A
#
# COMPACT_ATOMS: atom_id res chain seq x y z
N MET A 1 18.07 -26.46 2.26
CA MET A 1 16.61 -26.33 2.53
C MET A 1 16.17 -24.94 2.97
N LEU A 2 16.73 -24.32 4.03
CA LEU A 2 16.27 -23.00 4.51
C LEU A 2 16.40 -21.86 3.46
N ASN A 3 17.54 -21.77 2.78
CA ASN A 3 17.76 -20.75 1.74
C ASN A 3 16.76 -20.85 0.57
N GLN A 4 16.35 -22.07 0.19
CA GLN A 4 15.33 -22.28 -0.82
C GLN A 4 13.95 -21.81 -0.35
N ARG A 5 13.59 -22.08 0.92
CA ARG A 5 12.35 -21.59 1.54
C ARG A 5 12.31 -20.06 1.63
N LEU A 6 13.42 -19.44 2.03
CA LEU A 6 13.57 -17.98 2.06
C LEU A 6 13.45 -17.36 0.66
N SER A 7 14.12 -17.95 -0.34
CA SER A 7 14.03 -17.49 -1.72
C SER A 7 12.60 -17.57 -2.26
N GLY A 8 11.92 -18.70 -2.03
CA GLY A 8 10.52 -18.88 -2.39
C GLY A 8 9.60 -17.86 -1.72
N ALA A 9 9.75 -17.64 -0.41
CA ALA A 9 8.96 -16.66 0.34
C ALA A 9 9.17 -15.22 -0.17
N LYS A 10 10.41 -14.82 -0.47
CA LYS A 10 10.71 -13.51 -1.06
C LYS A 10 10.05 -13.35 -2.43
N LYS A 11 10.07 -14.39 -3.27
CA LYS A 11 9.42 -14.37 -4.57
C LYS A 11 7.91 -14.17 -4.40
N ILE A 12 7.26 -14.97 -3.54
CA ILE A 12 5.81 -14.86 -3.29
C ILE A 12 5.45 -13.44 -2.80
N ALA A 13 6.21 -12.89 -1.85
CA ALA A 13 5.98 -11.53 -1.36
C ALA A 13 6.12 -10.47 -2.47
N SER A 14 7.11 -10.62 -3.35
CA SER A 14 7.29 -9.72 -4.50
C SER A 14 6.12 -9.81 -5.49
N GLU A 15 5.67 -11.01 -5.83
CA GLU A 15 4.55 -11.21 -6.76
C GLU A 15 3.24 -10.67 -6.16
N LEU A 16 3.02 -10.85 -4.86
CA LEU A 16 1.85 -10.33 -4.17
C LEU A 16 1.81 -8.80 -4.18
N HIS A 17 2.94 -8.15 -3.88
CA HIS A 17 3.02 -6.69 -3.92
C HIS A 17 2.80 -6.13 -5.33
N GLN A 18 3.38 -6.78 -6.35
CA GLN A 18 3.15 -6.41 -7.75
C GLN A 18 1.67 -6.57 -8.15
N ALA A 19 1.00 -7.61 -7.64
CA ALA A 19 -0.44 -7.81 -7.89
C ALA A 19 -1.29 -6.72 -7.20
N GLU A 20 -0.95 -6.34 -5.97
CA GLU A 20 -1.58 -5.23 -5.24
C GLU A 20 -1.42 -3.89 -5.98
N ASP A 21 -0.20 -3.57 -6.43
CA ASP A 21 0.08 -2.35 -7.20
C ASP A 21 -0.68 -2.33 -8.54
N ALA A 22 -0.73 -3.48 -9.22
CA ALA A 22 -1.41 -3.59 -10.51
C ALA A 22 -2.93 -3.39 -10.40
N ILE A 23 -3.56 -3.89 -9.32
CA ILE A 23 -4.99 -3.66 -9.10
C ILE A 23 -5.28 -2.20 -8.72
N ASP A 24 -4.40 -1.56 -7.93
CA ASP A 24 -4.53 -0.14 -7.58
C ASP A 24 -4.42 0.75 -8.84
N GLU A 25 -3.47 0.46 -9.73
CA GLU A 25 -3.36 1.13 -11.03
C GLU A 25 -4.58 0.89 -11.94
N ALA A 26 -5.13 -0.33 -11.94
CA ALA A 26 -6.36 -0.63 -12.69
C ALA A 26 -7.56 0.17 -12.16
N MET A 27 -7.70 0.28 -10.84
CA MET A 27 -8.75 1.08 -10.20
C MET A 27 -8.66 2.56 -10.60
N ILE A 28 -7.46 3.13 -10.62
CA ILE A 28 -7.21 4.51 -11.08
C ILE A 28 -7.72 4.70 -12.52
N ARG A 29 -7.38 3.77 -13.43
CA ARG A 29 -7.79 3.84 -14.85
C ARG A 29 -9.30 3.72 -15.01
N ILE A 30 -9.94 2.83 -14.26
CA ILE A 30 -11.40 2.66 -14.30
C ILE A 30 -12.10 3.92 -13.75
N ALA A 31 -11.59 4.50 -12.65
CA ALA A 31 -12.13 5.73 -12.09
C ALA A 31 -12.01 6.92 -13.06
N ASN A 32 -10.88 7.04 -13.75
CA ASN A 32 -10.69 8.06 -14.78
C ASN A 32 -11.68 7.89 -15.94
N LEU A 33 -11.94 6.66 -16.38
CA LEU A 33 -12.95 6.37 -17.39
C LEU A 33 -14.37 6.73 -16.90
N ALA A 34 -14.69 6.38 -15.65
CA ALA A 34 -15.97 6.74 -15.03
C ALA A 34 -16.17 8.26 -14.96
N ALA A 35 -15.10 9.03 -14.69
CA ALA A 35 -15.14 10.49 -14.68
C ALA A 35 -15.21 11.10 -16.09
N THR A 36 -14.63 10.45 -17.09
CA THR A 36 -14.59 10.96 -18.47
C THR A 36 -15.96 10.91 -19.13
N LEU A 37 -16.71 9.82 -18.98
CA LEU A 37 -18.03 9.63 -19.60
C LEU A 37 -19.04 10.78 -19.34
N PRO A 38 -19.30 11.21 -18.09
CA PRO A 38 -20.24 12.28 -17.79
C PRO A 38 -19.66 13.65 -18.14
N THR A 39 -18.34 13.83 -18.06
CA THR A 39 -17.65 15.06 -18.47
C THR A 39 -17.88 15.32 -19.95
N VAL A 40 -17.58 14.33 -20.81
CA VAL A 40 -17.81 14.44 -22.26
C VAL A 40 -19.29 14.69 -22.56
N ARG A 41 -20.22 14.01 -21.88
CA ARG A 41 -21.65 14.27 -22.05
C ARG A 41 -22.01 15.72 -21.79
N ARG A 42 -21.52 16.29 -20.69
CA ARG A 42 -21.77 17.68 -20.31
C ARG A 42 -21.17 18.64 -21.32
N ASP A 43 -19.92 18.41 -21.71
CA ASP A 43 -19.17 19.30 -22.62
C ASP A 43 -19.75 19.32 -24.04
N THR A 44 -20.43 18.23 -24.44
CA THR A 44 -21.04 18.09 -25.76
C THR A 44 -22.57 18.29 -25.76
N ASN A 45 -23.16 18.73 -24.64
CA ASN A 45 -24.62 18.87 -24.47
C ASN A 45 -25.42 17.61 -24.85
N MET A 46 -24.84 16.43 -24.62
CA MET A 46 -25.52 15.15 -24.88
C MET A 46 -26.56 14.86 -23.80
N SER A 47 -27.62 14.15 -24.19
CA SER A 47 -28.62 13.64 -23.25
C SER A 47 -27.98 12.78 -22.17
N ALA A 48 -28.48 12.93 -20.94
CA ALA A 48 -28.04 12.13 -19.81
C ALA A 48 -28.18 10.63 -20.09
N ILE A 49 -29.15 10.17 -20.87
CA ILE A 49 -29.38 8.74 -21.15
C ILE A 49 -28.26 8.12 -21.99
N VAL A 50 -27.51 8.92 -22.76
CA VAL A 50 -26.49 8.38 -23.66
C VAL A 50 -25.35 7.73 -22.87
N GLY A 51 -25.10 6.45 -23.12
CA GLY A 51 -24.03 5.72 -22.44
C GLY A 51 -24.28 5.44 -20.95
N GLN A 52 -25.54 5.51 -20.47
CA GLN A 52 -25.86 5.16 -19.08
C GLN A 52 -25.59 3.69 -18.77
N GLU A 53 -25.91 2.78 -19.68
CA GLU A 53 -25.59 1.36 -19.50
C GLU A 53 -24.07 1.13 -19.43
N ALA A 54 -23.30 1.83 -20.27
CA ALA A 54 -21.84 1.78 -20.21
C ALA A 54 -21.31 2.32 -18.88
N MET A 55 -21.85 3.44 -18.39
CA MET A 55 -21.51 3.99 -17.08
C MET A 55 -21.79 2.99 -15.95
N ALA A 56 -22.94 2.32 -15.96
CA ALA A 56 -23.26 1.30 -14.96
C ALA A 56 -22.24 0.16 -14.97
N LYS A 57 -21.85 -0.33 -16.15
CA LYS A 57 -20.82 -1.37 -16.27
C LYS A 57 -19.45 -0.92 -15.74
N VAL A 58 -19.05 0.32 -16.01
CA VAL A 58 -17.79 0.88 -15.49
C VAL A 58 -17.83 1.01 -13.96
N ALA A 59 -18.96 1.47 -13.38
CA ALA A 59 -19.13 1.54 -11.93
C ALA A 59 -19.06 0.13 -11.29
N HIS A 60 -19.71 -0.86 -11.90
CA HIS A 60 -19.61 -2.26 -11.46
C HIS A 60 -18.18 -2.81 -11.55
N ALA A 61 -17.45 -2.49 -12.62
CA ALA A 61 -16.05 -2.90 -12.76
C ALA A 61 -15.17 -2.30 -11.65
N LEU A 62 -15.39 -1.04 -11.28
CA LEU A 62 -14.66 -0.41 -10.17
C LEU A 62 -14.96 -1.08 -8.82
N ALA A 63 -16.22 -1.40 -8.57
CA ALA A 63 -16.62 -2.13 -7.36
C ALA A 63 -15.96 -3.51 -7.29
N ALA A 64 -16.00 -4.28 -8.38
CA ALA A 64 -15.37 -5.60 -8.45
C ALA A 64 -13.84 -5.52 -8.27
N ALA A 65 -13.19 -4.47 -8.78
CA ALA A 65 -11.76 -4.26 -8.54
C ALA A 65 -11.45 -4.03 -7.04
N GLY A 66 -12.35 -3.34 -6.32
CA GLY A 66 -12.28 -3.20 -4.87
C GLY A 66 -12.36 -4.54 -4.13
N ASP A 67 -13.25 -5.44 -4.58
CA ASP A 67 -13.35 -6.79 -4.00
C ASP A 67 -12.05 -7.60 -4.23
N VAL A 68 -11.47 -7.51 -5.43
CA VAL A 68 -10.17 -8.14 -5.75
C VAL A 68 -9.07 -7.59 -4.84
N ARG A 69 -9.03 -6.28 -4.61
CA ARG A 69 -8.06 -5.64 -3.72
C ARG A 69 -8.18 -6.15 -2.29
N GLN A 70 -9.41 -6.32 -1.79
CA GLN A 70 -9.64 -6.88 -0.46
C GLN A 70 -9.11 -8.32 -0.37
N LEU A 71 -9.42 -9.17 -1.36
CA LEU A 71 -8.95 -10.56 -1.40
C LEU A 71 -7.42 -10.67 -1.41
N LEU A 72 -6.72 -9.80 -2.16
CA LEU A 72 -5.26 -9.76 -2.16
C LEU A 72 -4.68 -9.33 -0.81
N THR A 73 -5.32 -8.36 -0.14
CA THR A 73 -4.93 -7.90 1.20
C THR A 73 -5.12 -9.02 2.24
N ASP A 74 -6.23 -9.75 2.17
CA ASP A 74 -6.49 -10.88 3.05
C ASP A 74 -5.47 -12.01 2.81
N ALA A 75 -5.10 -12.27 1.56
CA ALA A 75 -4.05 -13.21 1.21
C ALA A 75 -2.68 -12.78 1.79
N HIS A 76 -2.34 -11.48 1.74
CA HIS A 76 -1.14 -10.92 2.35
C HIS A 76 -1.09 -11.19 3.86
N LEU A 77 -2.19 -10.92 4.56
CA LEU A 77 -2.30 -11.18 5.99
C LEU A 77 -2.17 -12.68 6.31
N ALA A 78 -2.84 -13.54 5.55
CA ALA A 78 -2.75 -14.99 5.71
C ALA A 78 -1.32 -15.52 5.48
N LEU A 79 -0.63 -15.03 4.45
CA LEU A 79 0.76 -15.41 4.16
C LEU A 79 1.74 -14.95 5.25
N SER A 80 1.46 -13.81 5.89
CA SER A 80 2.25 -13.32 7.03
C SER A 80 2.14 -14.24 8.26
N VAL A 81 0.98 -14.88 8.45
CA VAL A 81 0.79 -15.92 9.47
C VAL A 81 1.56 -17.18 9.08
N THR A 82 1.38 -17.66 7.85
CA THR A 82 2.07 -18.86 7.32
C THR A 82 3.59 -18.74 7.42
N GLN A 83 4.17 -17.56 7.16
CA GLN A 83 5.61 -17.32 7.30
C GLN A 83 6.12 -17.67 8.71
N LYS A 84 5.33 -17.37 9.76
CA LYS A 84 5.67 -17.71 11.14
C LYS A 84 5.63 -19.22 11.36
N GLU A 85 4.61 -19.89 10.85
CA GLU A 85 4.42 -21.34 10.98
C GLU A 85 5.52 -22.16 10.30
N VAL A 86 6.04 -21.70 9.15
CA VAL A 86 7.11 -22.41 8.42
C VAL A 86 8.54 -22.12 8.94
N GLY A 87 8.66 -21.47 10.11
CA GLY A 87 9.94 -21.18 10.75
C GLY A 87 10.74 -20.06 10.09
N LEU A 88 10.06 -19.17 9.35
CA LEU A 88 10.62 -17.95 8.77
C LEU A 88 10.25 -16.70 9.60
N GLY A 89 9.33 -16.81 10.54
CA GLY A 89 9.03 -15.78 11.54
C GLY A 89 10.11 -15.74 12.61
N THR A 90 10.85 -14.64 12.67
CA THR A 90 11.73 -14.30 13.81
C THR A 90 12.96 -15.20 13.99
N ARG A 91 13.78 -15.38 12.95
CA ARG A 91 15.22 -15.54 13.23
C ARG A 91 15.78 -14.16 13.51
N MET A 92 15.86 -13.84 14.80
CA MET A 92 16.64 -12.74 15.37
C MET A 92 18.04 -12.72 14.73
N PHE A 93 18.27 -11.84 13.76
CA PHE A 93 19.60 -11.36 13.42
C PHE A 93 20.04 -10.46 14.58
N GLY A 94 20.47 -11.08 15.69
CA GLY A 94 20.70 -10.37 16.94
C GLY A 94 21.28 -11.22 18.07
N ALA A 95 22.09 -12.23 17.76
CA ALA A 95 23.10 -12.72 18.69
C ALA A 95 24.50 -12.19 18.29
N GLY A 96 24.53 -10.99 17.70
CA GLY A 96 25.74 -10.18 17.71
C GLY A 96 25.93 -9.73 19.14
N VAL A 97 26.94 -10.29 19.81
CA VAL A 97 27.47 -9.81 21.09
C VAL A 97 27.45 -8.28 21.07
N LYS A 98 26.64 -7.65 21.94
CA LYS A 98 26.75 -6.22 22.18
C LYS A 98 28.19 -5.98 22.64
N PRO A 99 29.03 -5.23 21.90
CA PRO A 99 30.36 -4.92 22.40
C PRO A 99 30.18 -4.21 23.75
N ALA A 100 30.91 -4.69 24.75
CA ALA A 100 30.98 -4.02 26.04
C ALA A 100 31.48 -2.59 25.81
N SER A 101 30.81 -1.62 26.46
CA SER A 101 31.10 -0.19 26.49
C SER A 101 31.13 0.53 25.14
N ALA A 102 29.96 0.98 24.68
CA ALA A 102 29.88 2.30 24.07
C ALA A 102 29.68 3.29 25.21
N THR A 103 30.75 3.96 25.63
CA THR A 103 30.69 5.13 26.49
C THR A 103 29.87 6.20 25.77
N LEU A 104 28.80 6.66 26.40
CA LEU A 104 28.10 7.86 25.96
C LEU A 104 29.05 9.04 26.21
N ASP A 105 29.55 9.65 25.15
CA ASP A 105 30.14 10.99 25.22
C ASP A 105 28.97 11.97 25.37
N GLU A 106 28.78 12.49 26.58
CA GLU A 106 27.90 13.61 26.88
C GLU A 106 28.49 14.86 26.22
N GLY A 107 28.15 15.07 24.95
CA GLY A 107 28.70 16.15 24.14
C GLY A 107 27.66 16.79 23.24
N SER A 108 26.94 17.77 23.80
CA SER A 108 26.42 18.96 23.09
C SER A 108 25.32 18.75 22.04
N ASN A 109 24.05 18.94 22.44
CA ASN A 109 23.15 19.81 21.67
C ASN A 109 21.99 20.39 22.51
N ASP A 110 22.32 21.17 23.55
CA ASP A 110 21.36 22.09 24.16
C ASP A 110 21.40 23.43 23.41
N LEU A 111 20.63 23.52 22.31
CA LEU A 111 20.12 24.80 21.80
C LEU A 111 18.69 24.61 21.27
N VAL A 112 17.78 24.36 22.21
CA VAL A 112 16.34 24.61 22.01
C VAL A 112 16.13 26.12 22.13
N ALA A 113 16.23 26.84 21.00
CA ALA A 113 15.70 28.19 20.90
C ALA A 113 14.20 28.11 20.57
N ALA A 114 13.39 28.11 21.63
CA ALA A 114 11.95 28.26 21.56
C ALA A 114 11.58 29.60 20.91
N ALA A 115 10.86 29.57 19.78
CA ALA A 115 10.20 30.75 19.24
C ALA A 115 8.86 30.96 19.96
N PRO A 116 8.61 32.11 20.61
CA PRO A 116 7.31 32.37 21.21
C PRO A 116 6.33 32.89 20.16
N LEU A 117 5.21 32.19 20.07
CA LEU A 117 4.00 32.58 19.35
C LEU A 117 3.37 33.79 20.07
N ALA A 118 3.51 35.00 19.51
CA ALA A 118 2.84 36.19 20.02
C ALA A 118 1.47 36.38 19.35
N LYS A 119 0.43 36.45 20.19
CA LYS A 119 -0.95 36.80 19.84
C LYS A 119 -1.12 38.32 19.62
N ALA A 120 -1.98 38.64 18.66
CA ALA A 120 -3.00 39.69 18.61
C ALA A 120 -2.62 41.17 18.86
N GLY A 121 -2.91 41.98 17.83
CA GLY A 121 -3.16 43.43 17.85
C GLY A 121 -3.88 43.80 16.57
#